data_AF-A0A919TPK4-F1
#
_entry.id   AF-A0A919TPK4-F1
#
_cell.length_a   1.000
_cell.length_b   1.000
_cell.length_c   1.000
_cell.angle_alpha   90.00
_cell.angle_beta   90.00
_cell.angle_gamma   90.00
#
_symmetry.space_group_name_H-M   'P 1'
#
loop_
_entity.id
_entity.type
_entity.pdbx_description
1 polymer ?
#
loop_
_entity_poly.entity_id
_entity_poly.type
_entity_poly.pdbx_seq_one_letter_code
_entity_poly.pdbx_strand_id
1 'polypeptide(L)'
;MVTPSPSVYRTRAHRTRQRALFALGAVGLLLVGYGIGRWQDTPSAAAPAAVASSEQPSSAAAAPTTSAPPTPTVYQTLQAEAASGNQGIQSQDTEDEGGGQNVGWIAAGDYLRFDNIVFGEVPATKLDVRVASDADSGRMDVRLDSPTGDPVGTLRVTKTGGWQNWRTDEVTLTTPITGAHTVYFTFDREDDGEFLNVNWLLFQH
;
A
#
# COMPACT_ATOMS: atom_id res chain seq x y z
N MET A 1 11.60 -40.38 20.68
CA MET A 1 11.89 -40.25 19.24
C MET A 1 10.64 -39.70 18.59
N VAL A 2 10.62 -38.41 18.25
CA VAL A 2 9.45 -37.74 17.67
C VAL A 2 9.69 -37.68 16.16
N THR A 3 8.89 -38.40 15.40
CA THR A 3 8.84 -38.28 13.94
C THR A 3 8.03 -37.04 13.59
N PRO A 4 8.58 -36.05 12.85
CA PRO A 4 7.75 -34.99 12.29
C PRO A 4 6.86 -35.58 11.17
N SER A 5 5.60 -35.18 11.19
CA SER A 5 4.60 -35.51 10.16
C SER A 5 4.98 -34.82 8.84
N PRO A 6 5.01 -35.50 7.68
CA PRO A 6 5.26 -34.83 6.42
C PRO A 6 3.96 -34.16 5.94
N SER A 7 3.82 -32.85 6.19
CA SER A 7 2.89 -32.01 5.45
C SER A 7 3.36 -31.98 4.00
N VAL A 8 2.65 -32.71 3.13
CA VAL A 8 2.97 -32.81 1.71
C VAL A 8 2.66 -31.46 1.04
N TYR A 9 3.64 -30.56 1.03
CA TYR A 9 3.60 -29.34 0.23
C TYR A 9 3.82 -29.75 -1.24
N ARG A 10 2.73 -29.84 -2.00
CA ARG A 10 2.82 -30.06 -3.45
C ARG A 10 3.06 -28.70 -4.12
N THR A 11 4.31 -28.44 -4.49
CA THR A 11 4.69 -27.33 -5.39
C THR A 11 3.95 -27.47 -6.72
N ARG A 12 3.34 -26.39 -7.21
CA ARG A 12 2.65 -26.35 -8.52
C ARG A 12 3.63 -26.23 -9.68
N ALA A 13 4.55 -27.18 -9.83
CA ALA A 13 5.30 -27.34 -11.08
C ALA A 13 4.45 -28.11 -12.11
N HIS A 14 3.38 -27.49 -12.64
CA HIS A 14 2.74 -27.82 -13.92
C HIS A 14 1.37 -27.12 -14.02
N ARG A 15 1.30 -25.99 -14.74
CA ARG A 15 0.21 -25.60 -15.68
C ARG A 15 0.37 -24.15 -16.16
N THR A 16 1.37 -23.90 -16.99
CA THR A 16 1.39 -22.72 -17.86
C THR A 16 1.26 -23.19 -19.30
N ARG A 17 0.01 -23.44 -19.72
CA ARG A 17 -0.34 -23.51 -21.14
C ARG A 17 -1.71 -22.86 -21.33
N GLN A 18 -1.70 -21.79 -22.12
CA GLN A 18 -2.85 -21.10 -22.74
C GLN A 18 -3.58 -20.17 -21.74
N ARG A 19 -3.73 -18.86 -21.96
CA ARG A 19 -4.04 -18.15 -23.21
C ARG A 19 -3.59 -16.68 -23.14
N ALA A 20 -2.74 -16.29 -24.09
CA ALA A 20 -2.68 -14.92 -24.58
C ALA A 20 -3.89 -14.65 -25.50
N LEU A 21 -4.06 -13.37 -25.86
CA LEU A 21 -4.98 -12.77 -26.86
C LEU A 21 -6.28 -12.18 -26.23
N PHE A 22 -6.70 -10.93 -26.44
CA PHE A 22 -6.46 -9.94 -27.51
C PHE A 22 -6.61 -8.50 -26.99
N ALA A 23 -5.85 -7.57 -27.57
CA ALA A 23 -6.06 -6.13 -27.49
C ALA A 23 -7.02 -5.62 -28.58
N LEU A 24 -7.70 -4.50 -28.28
CA LEU A 24 -8.00 -3.32 -29.14
C LEU A 24 -9.46 -2.85 -29.19
N GLY A 25 -9.59 -1.51 -29.06
CA GLY A 25 -10.63 -0.67 -29.68
C GLY A 25 -11.79 -0.30 -28.75
N ALA A 26 -12.26 0.95 -28.63
CA ALA A 26 -12.03 2.12 -29.47
C ALA A 26 -12.44 3.41 -28.75
N VAL A 27 -11.75 4.49 -29.14
CA VAL A 27 -12.02 5.90 -28.86
C VAL A 27 -13.16 6.42 -29.76
N GLY A 28 -14.03 7.29 -29.24
CA GLY A 28 -14.97 8.16 -29.99
C GLY A 28 -15.29 9.40 -29.13
N LEU A 29 -14.64 10.57 -29.24
CA LEU A 29 -14.54 11.61 -30.29
C LEU A 29 -15.74 12.61 -30.33
N LEU A 30 -15.46 13.87 -29.95
CA LEU A 30 -16.05 15.19 -30.34
C LEU A 30 -17.43 15.63 -29.79
N LEU A 31 -17.79 16.91 -29.56
CA LEU A 31 -17.17 18.27 -29.57
C LEU A 31 -18.22 19.30 -29.02
N VAL A 32 -17.72 20.36 -28.35
CA VAL A 32 -18.01 21.82 -28.51
C VAL A 32 -19.37 22.47 -28.14
N GLY A 33 -19.26 23.57 -27.37
CA GLY A 33 -20.13 24.77 -27.39
C GLY A 33 -19.80 25.70 -26.20
N TYR A 34 -18.84 26.64 -26.28
CA TYR A 34 -18.86 28.03 -26.81
C TYR A 34 -19.84 29.01 -26.09
N GLY A 35 -19.29 30.14 -25.61
CA GLY A 35 -20.01 31.35 -25.16
C GLY A 35 -19.33 32.03 -23.96
N ILE A 36 -18.23 32.77 -24.13
CA ILE A 36 -18.17 34.24 -24.31
C ILE A 36 -19.06 35.04 -23.35
N GLY A 37 -18.40 35.75 -22.42
CA GLY A 37 -19.00 36.83 -21.63
C GLY A 37 -17.94 37.68 -20.96
N ARG A 38 -17.30 38.57 -21.71
CA ARG A 38 -16.44 39.66 -21.21
C ARG A 38 -17.31 40.79 -20.64
N TRP A 39 -17.03 41.22 -19.41
CA TRP A 39 -17.26 42.57 -18.90
C TRP A 39 -15.97 42.96 -18.17
N GLN A 40 -15.04 43.63 -18.84
CA GLN A 40 -14.84 45.09 -18.82
C GLN A 40 -14.41 45.62 -17.44
N ASP A 41 -13.11 45.90 -17.36
CA ASP A 41 -12.45 46.76 -16.36
C ASP A 41 -13.04 48.18 -16.36
N THR A 42 -13.00 48.87 -15.22
CA THR A 42 -12.39 50.22 -15.06
C THR A 42 -12.27 50.54 -13.56
N PRO A 43 -11.13 51.10 -13.08
CA PRO A 43 -10.90 51.40 -11.67
C PRO A 43 -11.54 52.73 -11.26
N SER A 44 -11.86 52.89 -9.97
CA SER A 44 -12.09 54.21 -9.38
C SER A 44 -11.26 54.38 -8.12
N ALA A 45 -10.44 55.42 -8.15
CA ALA A 45 -9.52 55.84 -7.13
C ALA A 45 -10.20 56.56 -5.95
N ALA A 46 -9.34 56.83 -4.95
CA ALA A 46 -9.40 57.90 -3.95
C ALA A 46 -9.95 57.55 -2.56
N ALA A 47 -8.99 57.37 -1.65
CA ALA A 47 -9.11 57.74 -0.23
C ALA A 47 -9.29 59.29 -0.10
N PRO A 48 -9.73 59.81 1.06
CA PRO A 48 -8.75 60.11 2.11
C PRO A 48 -9.20 59.82 3.54
N ALA A 49 -8.22 59.99 4.43
CA ALA A 49 -8.12 59.66 5.85
C ALA A 49 -9.00 60.47 6.82
N ALA A 50 -9.22 59.88 8.01
CA ALA A 50 -9.24 60.58 9.32
C ALA A 50 -9.15 59.52 10.46
N VAL A 51 -7.97 59.28 11.04
CA VAL A 51 -7.52 59.65 12.41
C VAL A 51 -8.41 59.20 13.59
N ALA A 52 -7.87 58.34 14.47
CA ALA A 52 -7.54 58.67 15.87
C ALA A 52 -7.07 57.46 16.70
N SER A 53 -5.94 57.67 17.39
CA SER A 53 -5.55 57.19 18.74
C SER A 53 -5.57 55.69 19.06
N SER A 54 -4.41 55.03 19.06
CA SER A 54 -3.45 54.92 20.18
C SER A 54 -3.92 54.02 21.32
N GLU A 55 -3.32 52.84 21.44
CA GLU A 55 -2.62 52.39 22.67
C GLU A 55 -1.94 51.03 22.42
N GLN A 56 -0.61 51.02 22.53
CA GLN A 56 0.18 49.82 22.75
C GLN A 56 0.46 49.73 24.26
N PRO A 57 0.40 48.52 24.84
CA PRO A 57 1.55 48.11 25.63
C PRO A 57 2.03 46.69 25.26
N SER A 58 3.34 46.65 25.00
CA SER A 58 4.36 45.67 25.41
C SER A 58 3.99 44.21 25.75
N SER A 59 4.76 43.31 25.11
CA SER A 59 5.40 42.13 25.71
C SER A 59 4.55 40.88 26.03
N ALA A 60 4.64 39.91 25.12
CA ALA A 60 5.13 38.56 25.48
C ALA A 60 5.69 37.89 24.22
N ALA A 61 6.99 37.58 24.24
CA ALA A 61 7.57 36.64 23.30
C ALA A 61 6.85 35.29 23.44
N ALA A 62 6.21 34.82 22.38
CA ALA A 62 5.66 33.48 22.33
C ALA A 62 6.81 32.48 22.50
N ALA A 63 6.76 31.70 23.57
CA ALA A 63 7.65 30.56 23.76
C ALA A 63 7.50 29.58 22.57
N PRO A 64 8.55 28.86 22.14
CA PRO A 64 8.36 27.78 21.19
C PRO A 64 7.45 26.75 21.84
N THR A 65 6.24 26.58 21.31
CA THR A 65 5.41 25.43 21.65
C THR A 65 6.13 24.20 21.12
N THR A 66 6.79 23.48 22.02
CA THR A 66 7.21 22.10 21.76
C THR A 66 5.93 21.31 21.45
N SER A 67 5.67 21.10 20.16
CA SER A 67 4.59 20.23 19.69
C SER A 67 4.72 18.88 20.38
N ALA A 68 3.63 18.41 20.97
CA ALA A 68 3.55 17.03 21.45
C ALA A 68 3.97 16.09 20.30
N PRO A 69 4.66 14.98 20.59
CA PRO A 69 5.02 14.01 19.56
C PRO A 69 3.74 13.53 18.84
N PRO A 70 3.78 13.34 17.51
CA PRO A 70 2.61 12.88 16.77
C PRO A 70 2.12 11.56 17.38
N THR A 71 0.81 11.43 17.56
CA THR A 71 0.21 10.17 18.01
C THR A 71 0.39 9.15 16.88
N PRO A 72 0.96 7.95 17.15
CA PRO A 72 1.12 6.94 16.12
C PRO A 72 -0.27 6.57 15.58
N THR A 73 -0.48 6.77 14.28
CA THR A 73 -1.70 6.39 13.60
C THR A 73 -1.50 4.99 13.01
N VAL A 74 -2.23 4.03 13.54
CA VAL A 74 -2.24 2.64 13.06
C VAL A 74 -3.47 2.45 12.18
N TYR A 75 -3.26 1.99 10.95
CA TYR A 75 -4.34 1.76 9.99
C TYR A 75 -5.06 0.45 10.26
N GLN A 76 -6.14 0.16 9.51
CA GLN A 76 -6.77 -1.15 9.61
C GLN A 76 -5.83 -2.26 9.13
N THR A 77 -5.81 -3.37 9.85
CA THR A 77 -5.14 -4.59 9.42
C THR A 77 -5.83 -5.14 8.18
N LEU A 78 -5.06 -5.33 7.11
CA LEU A 78 -5.49 -5.98 5.89
C LEU A 78 -5.20 -7.48 6.02
N GLN A 79 -6.23 -8.30 6.15
CA GLN A 79 -6.08 -9.77 6.06
C GLN A 79 -5.76 -10.14 4.61
N ALA A 80 -4.69 -10.91 4.39
CA ALA A 80 -4.20 -11.17 3.05
C ALA A 80 -5.20 -12.01 2.23
N GLU A 81 -5.92 -12.93 2.89
CA GLU A 81 -6.99 -13.74 2.31
C GLU A 81 -8.26 -12.93 2.00
N ALA A 82 -8.37 -11.71 2.56
CA ALA A 82 -9.49 -10.79 2.32
C ALA A 82 -9.19 -9.77 1.21
N ALA A 83 -8.13 -9.99 0.40
CA ALA A 83 -7.80 -9.11 -0.72
C ALA A 83 -8.98 -8.97 -1.69
N SER A 84 -9.22 -7.74 -2.16
CA SER A 84 -10.26 -7.40 -3.15
C SER A 84 -10.04 -8.09 -4.50
N GLY A 85 -8.80 -8.43 -4.83
CA GLY A 85 -8.45 -9.28 -5.96
C GLY A 85 -7.07 -9.92 -5.78
N ASN A 86 -6.83 -11.06 -6.43
CA ASN A 86 -5.53 -11.70 -6.45
C ASN A 86 -5.31 -12.46 -7.77
N GLN A 87 -4.06 -12.85 -8.04
CA GLN A 87 -3.67 -13.74 -9.12
C GLN A 87 -2.71 -14.80 -8.60
N GLY A 88 -2.97 -16.07 -8.91
CA GLY A 88 -2.08 -17.21 -8.61
C GLY A 88 -2.08 -17.71 -7.16
N ILE A 89 -2.71 -16.96 -6.26
CA ILE A 89 -2.64 -17.15 -4.82
C ILE A 89 -3.77 -18.07 -4.31
N GLN A 90 -3.51 -18.82 -3.24
CA GLN A 90 -4.49 -19.66 -2.54
C GLN A 90 -4.50 -19.37 -1.04
N SER A 91 -5.68 -19.44 -0.43
CA SER A 91 -5.83 -19.41 1.03
C SER A 91 -5.70 -20.79 1.64
N GLN A 92 -5.17 -20.86 2.86
CA GLN A 92 -5.12 -22.05 3.72
C GLN A 92 -5.32 -21.66 5.18
N ASP A 93 -5.63 -22.64 6.02
CA ASP A 93 -5.65 -22.44 7.47
C ASP A 93 -4.23 -22.10 7.95
N THR A 94 -4.14 -21.14 8.86
CA THR A 94 -2.86 -20.68 9.41
C THR A 94 -2.57 -21.34 10.76
N GLU A 95 -1.30 -21.68 11.00
CA GLU A 95 -0.79 -22.08 12.31
C GLU A 95 -0.24 -20.87 13.11
N ASP A 96 -0.39 -19.65 12.58
CA ASP A 96 0.01 -18.42 13.27
C ASP A 96 -0.82 -18.17 14.54
N GLU A 97 -0.28 -17.33 15.41
CA GLU A 97 -0.98 -16.83 16.58
C GLU A 97 -2.28 -16.11 16.14
N GLY A 98 -3.39 -16.46 16.80
CA GLY A 98 -4.72 -15.94 16.45
C GLY A 98 -5.52 -16.81 15.48
N GLY A 99 -4.88 -17.79 14.81
CA GLY A 99 -5.54 -18.68 13.86
C GLY A 99 -6.13 -17.94 12.65
N GLY A 100 -7.17 -18.51 12.05
CA GLY A 100 -7.78 -17.97 10.82
C GLY A 100 -7.17 -18.56 9.57
N GLN A 101 -6.96 -17.74 8.54
CA GLN A 101 -6.36 -18.17 7.28
C GLN A 101 -5.18 -17.27 6.92
N ASN A 102 -4.31 -17.79 6.06
CA ASN A 102 -3.29 -17.02 5.37
C ASN A 102 -3.36 -17.30 3.88
N VAL A 103 -2.68 -16.48 3.09
CA VAL A 103 -2.43 -16.78 1.68
C VAL A 103 -1.06 -17.42 1.48
N GLY A 104 -0.93 -18.26 0.45
CA GLY A 104 0.28 -18.97 0.10
C GLY A 104 0.31 -19.44 -1.36
N TRP A 105 1.28 -20.32 -1.65
CA TRP A 105 1.66 -20.72 -3.02
C TRP A 105 2.05 -19.52 -3.89
N ILE A 106 2.58 -18.47 -3.26
CA ILE A 106 2.95 -17.22 -3.94
C ILE A 106 4.22 -17.46 -4.74
N ALA A 107 4.16 -17.23 -6.04
CA ALA A 107 5.28 -17.31 -6.98
C ALA A 107 5.49 -15.97 -7.72
N ALA A 108 6.53 -15.91 -8.56
CA ALA A 108 6.80 -14.74 -9.37
C ALA A 108 5.64 -14.42 -10.32
N GLY A 109 5.24 -13.14 -10.37
CA GLY A 109 4.14 -12.65 -11.22
C GLY A 109 2.76 -12.65 -10.55
N ASP A 110 2.66 -13.15 -9.31
CA ASP A 110 1.43 -13.09 -8.53
C ASP A 110 1.20 -11.71 -7.90
N TYR A 111 -0.04 -11.43 -7.47
CA TYR A 111 -0.34 -10.22 -6.72
C TYR A 111 -1.54 -10.37 -5.77
N LEU A 112 -1.56 -9.51 -4.76
CA LEU A 112 -2.76 -9.14 -4.00
C LEU A 112 -3.14 -7.69 -4.33
N ARG A 113 -4.44 -7.41 -4.40
CA ARG A 113 -5.01 -6.08 -4.63
C ARG A 113 -6.02 -5.75 -3.54
N PHE A 114 -5.88 -4.58 -2.94
CA PHE A 114 -6.83 -4.01 -1.99
C PHE A 114 -7.38 -2.70 -2.54
N ASP A 115 -8.69 -2.65 -2.72
CA ASP A 115 -9.36 -1.50 -3.32
C ASP A 115 -9.74 -0.47 -2.24
N ASN A 116 -9.59 0.81 -2.57
CA ASN A 116 -10.07 1.94 -1.77
C ASN A 116 -9.55 1.97 -0.32
N ILE A 117 -8.24 1.77 -0.13
CA ILE A 117 -7.58 1.95 1.16
C ILE A 117 -7.41 3.44 1.44
N VAL A 118 -7.98 3.91 2.55
CA VAL A 118 -7.97 5.32 2.95
C VAL A 118 -6.91 5.56 4.01
N PHE A 119 -5.86 6.29 3.62
CA PHE A 119 -4.78 6.75 4.50
C PHE A 119 -5.09 8.11 5.14
N GLY A 120 -5.90 8.95 4.49
CA GLY A 120 -6.26 10.28 5.03
C GLY A 120 -5.08 11.26 5.01
N GLU A 121 -5.01 12.16 5.99
CA GLU A 121 -4.00 13.23 6.05
C GLU A 121 -2.71 12.83 6.76
N VAL A 122 -2.79 11.90 7.72
CA VAL A 122 -1.60 11.33 8.36
C VAL A 122 -0.97 10.38 7.35
N PRO A 123 0.32 10.49 7.02
CA PRO A 123 0.90 9.63 6.01
C PRO A 123 1.25 8.26 6.59
N ALA A 124 1.04 7.18 5.84
CA ALA A 124 1.72 5.92 6.12
C ALA A 124 3.19 6.03 5.69
N THR A 125 4.10 5.66 6.58
CA THR A 125 5.56 5.70 6.36
C THR A 125 6.18 4.29 6.40
N LYS A 126 5.44 3.33 6.95
CA LYS A 126 5.86 1.95 7.16
C LYS A 126 4.73 0.98 6.88
N LEU A 127 5.11 -0.26 6.64
CA LEU A 127 4.21 -1.40 6.50
C LEU A 127 4.80 -2.60 7.24
N ASP A 128 4.06 -3.11 8.22
CA ASP A 128 4.34 -4.41 8.83
C ASP A 128 3.64 -5.51 8.04
N VAL A 129 4.36 -6.61 7.80
CA VAL A 129 3.86 -7.75 7.04
C VAL A 129 4.13 -9.03 7.83
N ARG A 130 3.08 -9.79 8.11
CA ARG A 130 3.20 -11.09 8.79
C ARG A 130 3.43 -12.19 7.77
N VAL A 131 4.62 -12.76 7.79
CA VAL A 131 5.12 -13.66 6.74
C VAL A 131 5.67 -14.96 7.30
N ALA A 132 5.60 -16.00 6.47
CA ALA A 132 6.30 -17.27 6.67
C ALA A 132 6.92 -17.72 5.34
N SER A 133 8.14 -18.26 5.36
CA SER A 133 8.84 -18.71 4.16
C SER A 133 9.87 -19.79 4.49
N ASP A 134 9.92 -20.82 3.63
CA ASP A 134 11.02 -21.79 3.62
C ASP A 134 12.03 -21.53 2.49
N ALA A 135 11.82 -20.49 1.68
CA ALA A 135 12.69 -20.07 0.59
C ALA A 135 13.68 -18.97 1.01
N ASP A 136 14.81 -18.90 0.29
CA ASP A 136 15.92 -17.99 0.60
C ASP A 136 15.97 -16.74 -0.31
N SER A 137 14.99 -16.56 -1.20
CA SER A 137 14.95 -15.43 -2.13
C SER A 137 13.52 -15.08 -2.55
N GLY A 138 13.38 -13.92 -3.21
CA GLY A 138 12.11 -13.35 -3.63
C GLY A 138 11.88 -11.98 -2.97
N ARG A 139 10.91 -11.24 -3.52
CA ARG A 139 10.50 -9.96 -2.95
C ARG A 139 9.00 -9.73 -3.12
N MET A 140 8.46 -8.91 -2.23
CA MET A 140 7.14 -8.32 -2.36
C MET A 140 7.31 -6.80 -2.52
N ASP A 141 6.77 -6.25 -3.60
CA ASP A 141 6.75 -4.81 -3.85
C ASP A 141 5.37 -4.23 -3.52
N VAL A 142 5.35 -3.11 -2.80
CA VAL A 142 4.15 -2.31 -2.52
C VAL A 142 4.00 -1.28 -3.63
N ARG A 143 2.86 -1.27 -4.32
CA ARG A 143 2.58 -0.37 -5.45
C ARG A 143 1.22 0.30 -5.27
N LEU A 144 1.11 1.52 -5.76
CA LEU A 144 -0.12 2.31 -5.69
C LEU A 144 -0.76 2.43 -7.06
N ASP A 145 -2.08 2.26 -7.09
CA ASP A 145 -3.02 2.49 -8.19
C ASP A 145 -2.83 1.61 -9.44
N SER A 146 -1.64 1.04 -9.64
CA SER A 146 -1.32 0.10 -10.72
C SER A 146 -0.37 -1.00 -10.24
N PRO A 147 -0.58 -2.28 -10.65
CA PRO A 147 0.36 -3.36 -10.37
C PRO A 147 1.70 -3.21 -11.10
N THR A 148 1.79 -2.29 -12.08
CA THR A 148 3.02 -2.01 -12.83
C THR A 148 3.64 -0.63 -12.52
N GLY A 149 3.00 0.17 -11.67
CA GLY A 149 3.54 1.46 -11.22
C GLY A 149 4.76 1.28 -10.32
N ASP A 150 5.64 2.28 -10.21
CA ASP A 150 6.87 2.16 -9.43
C ASP A 150 6.61 1.75 -7.96
N PRO A 151 7.44 0.87 -7.37
CA PRO A 151 7.26 0.44 -6.01
C PRO A 151 7.52 1.58 -5.02
N VAL A 152 6.62 1.74 -4.06
CA VAL A 152 6.73 2.68 -2.93
C VAL A 152 7.32 2.02 -1.68
N GLY A 153 7.63 0.72 -1.75
CA GLY A 153 8.27 -0.05 -0.70
C GLY A 153 8.54 -1.47 -1.20
N THR A 154 9.56 -2.12 -0.64
CA THR A 154 9.94 -3.48 -1.03
C THR A 154 10.34 -4.29 0.20
N LEU A 155 9.69 -5.43 0.39
CA LEU A 155 10.12 -6.47 1.33
C LEU A 155 11.02 -7.47 0.61
N ARG A 156 12.23 -7.68 1.11
CA ARG A 156 13.08 -8.79 0.68
C ARG A 156 12.77 -10.00 1.55
N VAL A 157 12.39 -11.11 0.92
CA VAL A 157 12.03 -12.33 1.65
C VAL A 157 13.31 -13.03 2.10
N THR A 158 13.33 -13.42 3.37
CA THR A 158 14.34 -14.33 3.92
C THR A 158 13.64 -15.47 4.65
N LYS A 159 14.29 -16.63 4.71
CA LYS A 159 13.76 -17.83 5.34
C LYS A 159 13.35 -17.57 6.80
N THR A 160 12.14 -17.97 7.17
CA THR A 160 11.66 -17.95 8.56
C THR A 160 11.91 -19.28 9.27
N GLY A 161 12.23 -20.34 8.51
CA GLY A 161 12.46 -21.69 9.05
C GLY A 161 11.29 -22.65 8.81
N GLY A 162 10.29 -22.24 8.04
CA GLY A 162 9.20 -23.10 7.58
C GLY A 162 7.99 -22.30 7.08
N TRP A 163 7.13 -22.96 6.29
CA TRP A 163 5.94 -22.36 5.67
C TRP A 163 4.87 -21.88 6.67
N GLN A 164 4.96 -22.34 7.91
CA GLN A 164 4.06 -21.96 9.00
C GLN A 164 4.85 -21.43 10.21
N ASN A 165 6.14 -21.07 10.03
CA ASN A 165 6.90 -20.36 11.04
C ASN A 165 6.84 -18.87 10.76
N TRP A 166 6.09 -18.14 11.59
CA TRP A 166 5.66 -16.78 11.31
C TRP A 166 6.54 -15.73 11.99
N ARG A 167 6.85 -14.66 11.27
CA ARG A 167 7.42 -13.44 11.84
C ARG A 167 6.81 -12.21 11.19
N THR A 168 6.99 -11.06 11.82
CA THR A 168 6.58 -9.77 11.26
C THR A 168 7.82 -9.06 10.74
N ASP A 169 7.84 -8.76 9.45
CA ASP A 169 8.89 -7.98 8.80
C ASP A 169 8.36 -6.57 8.50
N GLU A 170 9.18 -5.55 8.79
CA GLU A 170 8.85 -4.14 8.51
C GLU A 170 9.39 -3.74 7.13
N VAL A 171 8.57 -3.01 6.37
CA VAL A 171 8.92 -2.35 5.11
C VAL A 171 8.88 -0.84 5.31
N THR A 172 10.00 -0.17 5.10
CA THR A 172 10.03 1.29 5.01
C THR A 172 9.47 1.73 3.66
N LEU A 173 8.52 2.66 3.67
CA LEU A 173 7.97 3.24 2.45
C LEU A 173 8.90 4.37 1.96
N THR A 174 9.24 4.35 0.68
CA THR A 174 10.13 5.34 0.06
C THR A 174 9.46 6.69 -0.10
N THR A 175 8.14 6.73 -0.11
CA THR A 175 7.34 7.95 -0.18
C THR A 175 6.19 7.84 0.84
N PRO A 176 5.97 8.87 1.68
CA PRO A 176 4.83 8.90 2.59
C PRO A 176 3.50 8.84 1.80
N ILE A 177 2.58 7.97 2.21
CA ILE A 177 1.32 7.70 1.48
C ILE A 177 0.15 8.35 2.22
N THR A 178 -0.62 9.19 1.51
CA THR A 178 -1.80 9.89 2.03
C THR A 178 -2.98 9.73 1.06
N GLY A 179 -4.19 10.11 1.46
CA GLY A 179 -5.37 10.08 0.59
C GLY A 179 -5.96 8.67 0.48
N ALA A 180 -6.46 8.30 -0.69
CA ALA A 180 -7.06 6.99 -0.92
C ALA A 180 -6.48 6.35 -2.18
N HIS A 181 -6.11 5.07 -2.08
CA HIS A 181 -5.43 4.34 -3.15
C HIS A 181 -5.99 2.94 -3.33
N THR A 182 -5.83 2.40 -4.55
CA THR A 182 -5.80 0.95 -4.72
C THR A 182 -4.38 0.49 -4.44
N VAL A 183 -4.20 -0.45 -3.52
CA VAL A 183 -2.87 -0.94 -3.12
C VAL A 183 -2.64 -2.31 -3.73
N TYR A 184 -1.51 -2.48 -4.40
CA TYR A 184 -1.04 -3.74 -4.94
C TYR A 184 0.17 -4.23 -4.17
N PHE A 185 0.17 -5.51 -3.83
CA PHE A 185 1.36 -6.24 -3.37
C PHE A 185 1.73 -7.23 -4.46
N THR A 186 2.80 -6.94 -5.20
CA THR A 186 3.25 -7.78 -6.32
C THR A 186 4.46 -8.61 -5.92
N PHE A 187 4.51 -9.84 -6.40
CA PHE A 187 5.50 -10.83 -5.98
C PHE A 187 6.43 -11.16 -7.14
N ASP A 188 7.74 -11.17 -6.86
CA ASP A 188 8.74 -11.43 -7.89
C ASP A 188 9.95 -12.19 -7.33
N ARG A 189 10.54 -13.02 -8.17
CA ARG A 189 11.67 -13.90 -7.87
C ARG A 189 12.36 -14.27 -9.19
N GLU A 190 13.64 -14.62 -9.13
CA GLU A 190 14.42 -15.01 -10.33
C GLU A 190 13.94 -16.33 -10.97
N ASP A 191 13.28 -17.19 -10.18
CA ASP A 191 12.73 -18.47 -10.61
C ASP A 191 11.20 -18.52 -10.40
N ASP A 192 10.55 -19.55 -10.94
CA ASP A 192 9.10 -19.77 -10.83
C ASP A 192 8.69 -20.46 -9.50
N GLY A 193 9.59 -20.53 -8.52
CA GLY A 193 9.37 -21.23 -7.27
C GLY A 193 8.50 -20.44 -6.30
N GLU A 194 7.57 -21.14 -5.65
CA GLU A 194 6.79 -20.61 -4.53
C GLU A 194 7.75 -20.15 -3.41
N PHE A 195 7.51 -18.97 -2.82
CA PHE A 195 8.50 -18.35 -1.93
C PHE A 195 7.94 -17.67 -0.69
N LEU A 196 6.62 -17.46 -0.59
CA LEU A 196 6.07 -16.70 0.52
C LEU A 196 4.66 -17.17 0.90
N ASN A 197 4.40 -17.17 2.20
CA ASN A 197 3.07 -17.08 2.77
C ASN A 197 2.92 -15.72 3.46
N VAL A 198 1.73 -15.11 3.33
CA VAL A 198 1.38 -13.83 3.96
C VAL A 198 0.09 -14.01 4.75
N ASN A 199 0.07 -13.59 6.01
CA ASN A 199 -1.12 -13.65 6.87
C ASN A 199 -1.85 -12.30 6.82
N TRP A 200 -1.21 -11.24 7.31
CA TRP A 200 -1.79 -9.90 7.31
C TRP A 200 -0.76 -8.82 7.00
N LEU A 201 -1.28 -7.65 6.62
CA LEU A 201 -0.52 -6.45 6.31
C LEU A 201 -1.07 -5.28 7.13
N LEU A 202 -0.19 -4.44 7.67
CA LEU A 202 -0.57 -3.32 8.54
C LEU A 202 0.27 -2.09 8.26
N PHE A 203 -0.33 -1.07 7.67
CA PHE A 203 0.34 0.23 7.50
C PHE A 203 0.50 0.94 8.85
N GLN A 204 1.51 1.80 8.95
CA GLN A 204 1.82 2.59 10.14
C GLN A 204 2.39 3.96 9.77
N HIS A 205 2.24 4.93 10.68
CA HIS A 205 2.86 6.25 10.63
C HIS A 205 4.11 6.33 11.50
#